data_AF-A0A2E2BDJ6-F1
#
_entry.id   AF-A0A2E2BDJ6-F1
#
_cell.length_a   1.000
_cell.length_b   1.000
_cell.length_c   1.000
_cell.angle_alpha   90.00
_cell.angle_beta   90.00
_cell.angle_gamma   90.00
#
_symmetry.space_group_name_H-M   'P 1'
#
loop_
_entity.id
_entity.type
_entity.pdbx_description
1 polymer ?
#
loop_
_entity_poly.entity_id
_entity_poly.type
_entity_poly.pdbx_seq_one_letter_code
_entity_poly.pdbx_strand_id
1 'polypeptide(L)'
;MAFSSMSFAECNYPKKKFDVPSGKKASEAEMVETMGKVKQFQANLAVYRTCLDDELAKISPELESYEEIERMNAQKYNASVEDEQSLAEEWGEAVRAFKSN
;
A
#
# COMPACT_ATOMS: atom_id res chain seq x y z
N MET A 1 18.81 7.85 32.78
CA MET A 1 18.01 8.56 31.77
C MET A 1 17.17 7.51 31.07
N ALA A 2 15.86 7.51 31.30
CA ALA A 2 14.96 6.57 30.66
C ALA A 2 14.82 7.00 29.20
N PHE A 3 15.34 6.19 28.28
CA PHE A 3 14.99 6.32 26.87
C PHE A 3 13.53 5.88 26.78
N SER A 4 12.60 6.84 26.86
CA SER A 4 11.24 6.62 26.38
C SER A 4 11.38 6.06 24.98
N SER A 5 10.92 4.84 24.80
CA SER A 5 10.70 4.25 23.49
C SER A 5 9.71 5.15 22.75
N MET A 6 10.22 6.14 22.03
CA MET A 6 9.57 6.60 20.82
C MET A 6 9.48 5.34 19.96
N SER A 7 8.36 4.63 20.03
CA SER A 7 7.96 3.81 18.90
C SER A 7 7.75 4.80 17.75
N PHE A 8 8.84 5.14 17.06
CA PHE A 8 8.72 5.46 15.64
C PHE A 8 8.02 4.23 15.08
N ALA A 9 6.75 4.38 14.71
CA ALA A 9 6.14 3.39 13.86
C ALA A 9 7.00 3.42 12.59
N GLU A 10 7.96 2.51 12.45
CA GLU A 10 8.62 2.32 11.16
C GLU A 10 7.47 2.17 10.17
N CYS A 11 7.37 3.08 9.20
CA CYS A 11 6.35 2.99 8.18
C CYS A 11 6.60 1.69 7.43
N ASN A 12 5.87 0.66 7.84
CA ASN A 12 6.12 -0.70 7.42
C ASN A 12 5.37 -0.93 6.13
N TYR A 13 6.12 -1.16 5.05
CA TYR A 13 5.52 -1.43 3.76
C TYR A 13 4.63 -2.69 3.84
N PRO A 14 3.33 -2.59 3.52
CA PRO A 14 2.44 -3.73 3.63
C PRO A 14 2.79 -4.76 2.56
N LYS A 15 2.85 -6.03 2.95
CA LYS A 15 3.11 -7.14 2.00
C LYS A 15 1.79 -7.69 1.48
N LYS A 16 1.65 -7.84 0.16
CA LYS A 16 0.55 -8.60 -0.45
C LYS A 16 0.67 -10.07 -0.02
N LYS A 17 -0.36 -10.62 0.61
CA LYS A 17 -0.40 -12.01 1.14
C LYS A 17 -1.50 -12.84 0.50
N PHE A 18 -1.86 -12.51 -0.73
CA PHE A 18 -2.91 -13.18 -1.48
C PHE A 18 -2.68 -13.00 -2.97
N ASP A 19 -3.26 -13.92 -3.73
CA ASP A 19 -3.26 -13.89 -5.19
C ASP A 19 -4.66 -13.53 -5.70
N VAL A 20 -4.73 -12.88 -6.86
CA VAL A 20 -6.00 -12.65 -7.53
C VAL A 20 -6.38 -13.92 -8.30
N PRO A 21 -7.56 -14.51 -8.04
CA PRO A 21 -7.97 -15.73 -8.72
C PRO A 21 -8.33 -15.43 -10.18
N SER A 22 -8.23 -16.45 -11.04
CA SER A 22 -8.66 -16.34 -12.42
C SER A 22 -10.18 -16.18 -12.50
N GLY A 23 -10.65 -15.02 -12.93
CA GLY A 23 -12.09 -14.74 -13.02
C GLY A 23 -12.89 -15.75 -13.86
N LYS A 24 -12.26 -16.42 -14.83
CA LYS A 24 -12.90 -17.47 -15.65
C LYS A 24 -13.17 -18.79 -14.90
N LYS A 25 -12.56 -18.99 -13.74
CA LYS A 25 -12.61 -20.25 -12.98
C LYS A 25 -12.99 -20.06 -11.52
N ALA A 26 -12.93 -18.83 -11.02
CA ALA A 26 -13.27 -18.50 -9.65
C ALA A 26 -14.77 -18.69 -9.40
N SER A 27 -15.10 -19.14 -8.20
CA SER A 27 -16.44 -19.07 -7.65
C SER A 27 -16.76 -17.67 -7.15
N GLU A 28 -18.05 -17.36 -6.98
CA GLU A 28 -18.49 -16.09 -6.39
C GLU A 28 -17.91 -15.89 -4.98
N ALA A 29 -17.86 -16.96 -4.18
CA ALA A 29 -17.28 -16.93 -2.83
C ALA A 29 -15.80 -16.52 -2.84
N GLU A 30 -15.00 -17.10 -3.75
CA GLU A 30 -13.58 -16.74 -3.91
C GLU A 30 -13.40 -15.30 -4.38
N MET A 31 -14.26 -14.81 -5.28
CA MET A 31 -14.23 -13.42 -5.73
C MET A 31 -14.57 -12.45 -4.60
N VAL A 32 -15.59 -12.74 -3.78
CA VAL A 32 -15.97 -11.91 -2.63
C VAL A 32 -14.88 -11.90 -1.56
N GLU A 33 -14.29 -13.06 -1.26
CA GLU A 33 -13.17 -13.16 -0.31
C GLU A 33 -11.97 -12.33 -0.80
N THR A 34 -11.61 -12.48 -2.07
CA THR A 34 -10.49 -11.74 -2.68
C THR A 34 -10.76 -10.24 -2.68
N MET A 35 -11.98 -9.80 -3.00
CA MET A 35 -12.35 -8.39 -2.90
C MET A 35 -12.08 -7.81 -1.50
N GLY A 36 -12.39 -8.57 -0.45
CA GLY A 36 -12.08 -8.18 0.93
C GLY A 36 -10.57 -7.97 1.15
N LYS A 37 -9.75 -8.90 0.66
CA LYS A 37 -8.29 -8.83 0.75
C LYS A 37 -7.70 -7.66 -0.05
N VAL A 38 -8.22 -7.40 -1.25
CA VAL A 38 -7.85 -6.24 -2.08
C VAL A 38 -8.12 -4.94 -1.33
N LYS A 39 -9.33 -4.76 -0.80
CA LYS A 39 -9.70 -3.56 -0.03
C LYS A 39 -8.81 -3.38 1.21
N GLN A 40 -8.53 -4.47 1.93
CA GLN A 40 -7.65 -4.43 3.09
C GLN A 40 -6.23 -4.00 2.71
N PHE A 41 -5.71 -4.50 1.60
CA PHE A 41 -4.37 -4.13 1.13
C PHE A 41 -4.28 -2.67 0.69
N GLN A 42 -5.28 -2.18 -0.04
CA GLN A 42 -5.41 -0.75 -0.39
C GLN A 42 -5.46 0.14 0.86
N ALA A 43 -6.25 -0.25 1.87
CA ALA A 43 -6.30 0.46 3.14
C ALA A 43 -4.94 0.47 3.86
N ASN A 44 -4.22 -0.66 3.86
CA ASN A 44 -2.89 -0.74 4.44
C ASN A 44 -1.87 0.14 3.71
N LEU A 45 -1.94 0.23 2.37
CA LEU A 45 -1.09 1.12 1.57
C LEU A 45 -1.42 2.60 1.84
N ALA A 46 -2.70 2.94 2.02
CA ALA A 46 -3.10 4.29 2.44
C ALA A 46 -2.53 4.65 3.81
N VAL A 47 -2.64 3.75 4.81
CA VAL A 47 -2.04 3.95 6.15
C VAL A 47 -0.52 4.12 6.05
N TYR A 48 0.14 3.32 5.22
CA TYR A 48 1.59 3.44 4.99
C TYR A 48 1.97 4.82 4.42
N ARG A 49 1.24 5.30 3.42
CA ARG A 49 1.47 6.62 2.82
C ARG A 49 1.25 7.76 3.81
N THR A 50 0.18 7.71 4.61
CA THR A 50 -0.04 8.68 5.69
C THR A 50 1.11 8.66 6.70
N CYS A 51 1.62 7.49 7.07
CA CYS A 51 2.80 7.39 7.93
C CYS A 51 4.03 8.07 7.32
N LEU A 52 4.30 7.86 6.02
CA LEU A 52 5.40 8.52 5.32
C LEU A 52 5.29 10.04 5.38
N ASP A 53 4.09 10.57 5.12
CA ASP A 53 3.81 12.01 5.16
C ASP A 53 3.99 12.56 6.59
N ASP A 54 3.49 11.85 7.61
CA ASP A 54 3.64 12.22 9.01
C ASP A 54 5.11 12.20 9.47
N GLU A 55 5.93 11.26 9.00
CA GLU A 55 7.36 11.20 9.30
C GLU A 55 8.11 12.35 8.60
N LEU A 56 7.83 12.63 7.33
CA LEU A 56 8.44 13.74 6.61
C LEU A 56 8.10 15.10 7.24
N ALA A 57 6.85 15.29 7.69
CA ALA A 57 6.39 16.52 8.35
C ALA A 57 7.09 16.82 9.68
N LYS A 58 7.74 15.83 10.30
CA LYS A 58 8.56 16.01 11.53
C LYS A 58 9.98 16.49 11.22
N ILE A 59 10.41 16.44 9.96
CA ILE A 59 11.76 16.82 9.53
C ILE A 59 11.76 18.30 9.15
N SER A 60 12.73 19.06 9.68
CA SER A 60 12.85 20.48 9.33
C SER A 60 13.28 20.65 7.87
N PRO A 61 12.60 21.49 7.08
CA PRO A 61 12.99 21.79 5.70
C PRO A 61 14.30 22.59 5.59
N GLU A 62 14.82 23.12 6.69
CA GLU A 62 16.09 23.84 6.73
C GLU A 62 17.30 22.90 6.87
N LEU A 63 17.08 21.59 7.06
CA LEU A 63 18.17 20.63 7.11
C LEU A 63 18.82 20.50 5.73
N GLU A 64 20.16 20.51 5.68
CA GLU A 64 20.91 20.33 4.43
C GLU A 64 20.55 19.02 3.69
N SER A 65 20.16 17.98 4.44
CA SER A 65 19.74 16.68 3.90
C SER A 65 18.26 16.59 3.54
N TYR A 66 17.46 17.65 3.73
CA TYR A 66 16.00 17.58 3.56
C TYR A 66 15.59 17.15 2.15
N GLU A 67 16.22 17.70 1.10
CA GLU A 67 15.90 17.36 -0.30
C GLU A 67 16.11 15.86 -0.58
N GLU A 68 17.17 15.26 -0.02
CA GLU A 68 17.41 13.83 -0.16
C GLU A 68 16.35 13.01 0.60
N ILE A 69 16.00 13.41 1.82
CA ILE A 69 14.97 12.77 2.64
C ILE A 69 13.62 12.82 1.93
N GLU A 70 13.22 13.99 1.41
CA GLU A 70 11.99 14.20 0.66
C GLU A 70 11.95 13.33 -0.60
N ARG A 71 13.04 13.30 -1.37
CA ARG A 71 13.15 12.45 -2.57
C ARG A 71 12.98 10.97 -2.23
N MET A 72 13.62 10.49 -1.17
CA MET A 72 13.48 9.10 -0.71
C MET A 72 12.06 8.80 -0.22
N ASN A 73 11.41 9.76 0.45
CA ASN A 73 10.02 9.66 0.87
C ASN A 73 9.08 9.54 -0.34
N ALA A 74 9.26 10.42 -1.34
CA ALA A 74 8.49 10.41 -2.58
C ALA A 74 8.66 9.10 -3.36
N GLN A 75 9.88 8.55 -3.44
CA GLN A 75 10.12 7.24 -4.08
C GLN A 75 9.32 6.12 -3.39
N LYS A 76 9.34 6.08 -2.07
CA LYS A 76 8.58 5.10 -1.27
C LYS A 76 7.06 5.26 -1.45
N TYR A 77 6.58 6.49 -1.46
CA TYR A 77 5.17 6.81 -1.67
C TYR A 77 4.73 6.36 -3.06
N ASN A 78 5.48 6.73 -4.10
CA ASN A 78 5.15 6.41 -5.49
C ASN A 78 5.17 4.89 -5.74
N ALA A 79 6.15 4.16 -5.19
CA ALA A 79 6.16 2.70 -5.27
C ALA A 79 4.89 2.07 -4.68
N SER A 80 4.37 2.62 -3.56
CA SER A 80 3.10 2.15 -2.99
C SER A 80 1.87 2.46 -3.84
N VAL A 81 1.89 3.57 -4.59
CA VAL A 81 0.85 3.93 -5.56
C VAL A 81 0.89 2.98 -6.76
N GLU A 82 2.09 2.70 -7.29
CA GLU A 82 2.28 1.78 -8.41
C GLU A 82 1.78 0.37 -8.08
N ASP A 83 2.11 -0.15 -6.89
CA ASP A 83 1.61 -1.46 -6.42
C ASP A 83 0.07 -1.47 -6.27
N GLU A 84 -0.51 -0.37 -5.76
CA GLU A 84 -1.97 -0.22 -5.65
C GLU A 84 -2.64 -0.24 -7.03
N GLN A 85 -2.08 0.48 -8.00
CA GLN A 85 -2.57 0.53 -9.37
C GLN A 85 -2.48 -0.82 -10.07
N SER A 86 -1.32 -1.48 -9.97
CA SER A 86 -1.12 -2.82 -10.54
C SER A 86 -2.11 -3.83 -9.98
N LEU A 87 -2.36 -3.82 -8.67
CA LEU A 87 -3.37 -4.67 -8.07
C LEU A 87 -4.79 -4.32 -8.54
N ALA A 88 -5.11 -3.03 -8.65
CA ALA A 88 -6.42 -2.59 -9.12
C ALA A 88 -6.70 -3.02 -10.57
N GLU A 89 -5.68 -2.98 -11.42
CA GLU A 89 -5.73 -3.50 -12.80
C GLU A 89 -5.95 -5.02 -12.81
N GLU A 90 -5.10 -5.77 -12.09
CA GLU A 90 -5.19 -7.24 -11.95
C GLU A 90 -6.59 -7.67 -11.46
N TRP A 91 -7.07 -7.02 -10.40
CA TRP A 91 -8.40 -7.28 -9.85
C TRP A 91 -9.53 -6.90 -10.82
N GLY A 92 -9.41 -5.76 -11.49
CA GLY A 92 -10.39 -5.29 -12.47
C GLY A 92 -10.54 -6.26 -13.64
N GLU A 93 -9.43 -6.83 -14.12
CA GLU A 93 -9.43 -7.88 -15.14
C GLU A 93 -10.13 -9.16 -14.66
N ALA A 94 -9.81 -9.63 -13.45
CA ALA A 94 -10.45 -10.80 -12.87
C ALA A 94 -11.96 -10.61 -12.73
N VAL A 95 -12.41 -9.44 -12.26
CA VAL A 95 -13.85 -9.13 -12.15
C VAL A 95 -14.53 -9.11 -13.52
N ARG A 96 -13.91 -8.49 -14.53
CA ARG A 96 -14.46 -8.48 -15.91
C ARG A 96 -14.57 -9.91 -16.47
N ALA A 97 -13.55 -10.73 -16.26
CA ALA A 97 -13.53 -12.11 -16.71
C ALA A 97 -14.62 -12.95 -16.02
N PHE A 98 -14.81 -12.78 -14.71
CA PHE A 98 -15.87 -13.46 -13.96
C PHE A 98 -17.27 -13.06 -14.43
N LYS A 99 -17.50 -11.78 -14.72
CA LYS A 99 -18.80 -11.29 -15.22
C LYS A 99 -19.10 -11.70 -16.66
N SER A 100 -18.09 -12.12 -17.41
CA SER A 100 -18.23 -12.54 -18.81
C SER A 100 -18.38 -14.05 -18.97
N ASN A 101 -18.41 -14.79 -17.86
CA ASN A 101 -18.74 -16.21 -17.78
C ASN A 101 -20.25 -16.39 -17.59
#